data_AF-A0A2K6A0F9-F1
#
_entry.id   AF-A0A2K6A0F9-F1
#
_cell.length_a   1.000
_cell.length_b   1.000
_cell.length_c   1.000
_cell.angle_alpha   90.00
_cell.angle_beta   90.00
_cell.angle_gamma   90.00
#
_symmetry.space_group_name_H-M   'P 1'
#
loop_
_entity.id
_entity.type
_entity.pdbx_description
1 polymer ?
#
loop_
_entity_poly.entity_id
_entity_poly.type
_entity_poly.pdbx_seq_one_letter_code
_entity_poly.pdbx_strand_id
1 'polypeptide(L)'
;MPNRGTRPEDSPVLIPTDNSTPHKEDLSSKIKEQKIVVDELSNLKKNRKVYRQQQNSNIFFLADRTEMLSESKSILDELKKEYQEIENLEKTKIKK
;
A
#
# COMPACT_ATOMS: atom_id res chain seq x y z
N MET A 1 9.56 21.62 51.63
CA MET A 1 8.49 20.92 50.87
C MET A 1 7.48 21.98 50.42
N PRO A 2 6.95 21.91 49.19
CA PRO A 2 5.92 20.92 48.85
C PRO A 2 6.22 20.07 47.59
N ASN A 3 5.69 18.85 47.64
CA ASN A 3 5.46 17.93 46.51
C ASN A 3 4.14 18.31 45.82
N ARG A 4 3.92 17.82 44.58
CA ARG A 4 2.65 17.28 44.00
C ARG A 4 2.26 17.88 42.64
N GLY A 5 2.24 17.01 41.62
CA GLY A 5 1.54 17.23 40.35
C GLY A 5 1.84 16.15 39.32
N THR A 6 1.06 15.08 39.36
CA THR A 6 1.05 13.90 38.47
C THR A 6 0.57 14.21 37.05
N ARG A 7 1.13 13.46 36.07
CA ARG A 7 0.72 13.14 34.65
C ARG A 7 -0.82 13.20 34.37
N PRO A 8 -1.29 13.33 33.11
CA PRO A 8 -1.15 12.24 32.13
C PRO A 8 -0.82 12.66 30.68
N GLU A 9 -0.30 11.65 29.97
CA GLU A 9 -0.10 11.57 28.53
C GLU A 9 -1.42 11.78 27.80
N ASP A 10 -1.37 12.51 26.69
CA ASP A 10 -2.24 12.25 25.54
C ASP A 10 -1.51 12.76 24.29
N SER A 11 -0.60 11.94 23.79
CA SER A 11 -0.21 12.00 22.40
C SER A 11 0.08 10.58 21.97
N PRO A 12 -0.79 9.96 21.14
CA PRO A 12 -0.43 8.73 20.49
C PRO A 12 0.58 9.10 19.42
N VAL A 13 1.84 9.27 19.82
CA VAL A 13 2.93 9.03 18.88
C VAL A 13 2.79 7.56 18.55
N LEU A 14 2.12 7.28 17.43
CA LEU A 14 2.11 5.99 16.79
C LEU A 14 3.55 5.72 16.35
N ILE A 15 4.36 5.27 17.31
CA ILE A 15 5.60 4.56 17.04
C ILE A 15 5.14 3.33 16.24
N PRO A 16 5.58 3.15 14.98
CA PRO A 16 5.36 1.88 14.31
C PRO A 16 6.17 0.83 15.08
N THR A 17 5.51 0.14 16.01
CA THR A 17 5.95 -1.17 16.50
C THR A 17 5.73 -2.16 15.38
N ASP A 18 6.57 -2.09 14.37
CA ASP A 18 6.65 -3.13 13.36
C ASP A 18 8.15 -3.39 13.19
N ASN A 19 8.60 -4.57 13.62
CA ASN A 19 9.88 -5.14 13.19
C ASN A 19 9.76 -5.51 11.70
N SER A 20 9.32 -4.57 10.88
CA SER A 20 9.00 -4.75 9.48
C SER A 20 10.29 -4.59 8.70
N THR A 21 10.66 -5.62 7.95
CA THR A 21 11.78 -5.51 7.01
C THR A 21 11.47 -4.38 6.00
N PRO A 22 12.47 -3.62 5.52
CA PRO A 22 12.25 -2.54 4.53
C PRO A 22 11.39 -2.98 3.33
N HIS A 23 11.56 -4.24 2.93
CA HIS A 23 10.77 -4.90 1.90
C HIS A 23 9.26 -4.95 2.17
N LYS A 24 8.86 -5.21 3.42
CA LYS A 24 7.45 -5.28 3.84
C LYS A 24 6.81 -3.89 3.86
N GLU A 25 7.56 -2.86 4.23
CA GLU A 25 7.09 -1.46 4.19
C GLU A 25 6.89 -0.98 2.76
N ASP A 26 7.84 -1.27 1.85
CA ASP A 26 7.74 -0.97 0.42
C ASP A 26 6.51 -1.64 -0.21
N LEU A 27 6.27 -2.92 0.09
CA LEU A 27 5.07 -3.63 -0.37
C LEU A 27 3.79 -3.01 0.19
N SER A 28 3.78 -2.64 1.48
CA SER A 28 2.61 -2.01 2.09
C SER A 28 2.26 -0.68 1.41
N SER A 29 3.28 0.08 0.99
CA SER A 29 3.11 1.35 0.29
C SER A 29 2.58 1.11 -1.13
N LYS A 30 3.16 0.16 -1.87
CA LYS A 30 2.66 -0.25 -3.20
C LYS A 30 1.21 -0.74 -3.13
N ILE A 31 0.83 -1.51 -2.13
CA ILE A 31 -0.57 -1.98 -1.94
C ILE A 31 -1.52 -0.78 -1.75
N LYS A 32 -1.13 0.21 -0.94
CA LYS A 32 -1.93 1.42 -0.71
C LYS A 32 -2.09 2.23 -1.99
N GLU A 33 -1.01 2.47 -2.72
CA GLU A 33 -1.03 3.18 -4.00
C GLU A 33 -1.89 2.45 -5.03
N GLN A 34 -1.71 1.13 -5.16
CA GLN A 34 -2.48 0.33 -6.10
C GLN A 34 -3.98 0.32 -5.77
N LYS A 35 -4.34 0.34 -4.48
CA LYS A 35 -5.72 0.47 -4.04
C LYS A 35 -6.34 1.81 -4.46
N ILE A 36 -5.58 2.90 -4.36
CA ILE A 36 -5.99 4.22 -4.84
C ILE A 36 -6.22 4.17 -6.35
N VAL A 37 -5.30 3.59 -7.12
CA VAL A 37 -5.45 3.45 -8.58
C VAL A 37 -6.74 2.70 -8.94
N VAL A 38 -7.06 1.61 -8.25
CA VAL A 38 -8.32 0.86 -8.46
C VAL A 38 -9.54 1.73 -8.16
N ASP A 39 -9.53 2.47 -7.05
CA ASP A 39 -10.64 3.34 -6.65
C ASP A 39 -10.86 4.48 -7.66
N GLU A 40 -9.79 5.17 -8.04
CA GLU A 40 -9.80 6.24 -9.04
C GLU A 40 -10.31 5.75 -10.40
N LEU A 41 -9.84 4.59 -10.88
CA LEU A 41 -10.29 4.00 -12.14
C LEU A 41 -11.77 3.56 -12.07
N SER A 42 -12.23 3.13 -10.91
CA SER A 42 -13.63 2.72 -10.70
C SER A 42 -14.58 3.92 -10.66
N ASN A 43 -14.17 5.01 -10.01
CA ASN A 43 -14.93 6.25 -9.89
C ASN A 43 -14.81 7.16 -11.11
N LEU A 44 -13.90 6.86 -12.04
CA LEU A 44 -13.74 7.60 -13.28
C LEU A 44 -15.04 7.61 -14.12
N LYS A 45 -15.38 8.75 -14.73
CA LYS A 45 -16.56 8.83 -15.61
C LYS A 45 -16.35 7.98 -16.89
N LYS A 46 -17.42 7.37 -17.41
CA LYS A 46 -17.38 6.40 -18.55
C LYS A 46 -16.66 6.91 -19.81
N ASN A 47 -16.74 8.20 -20.11
CA ASN A 47 -16.19 8.78 -21.35
C ASN A 47 -14.81 9.43 -21.17
N ARG A 48 -14.16 9.26 -20.02
CA ARG A 48 -12.81 9.78 -19.79
C ARG A 48 -11.78 8.79 -20.31
N LYS A 49 -10.75 9.32 -20.97
CA LYS A 49 -9.64 8.54 -21.50
C LYS A 49 -8.67 8.21 -20.37
N VAL A 50 -8.21 6.97 -20.36
CA VAL A 50 -7.14 6.50 -19.47
C VAL A 50 -5.87 6.40 -20.30
N TYR A 51 -4.77 6.90 -19.74
CA TYR A 51 -3.47 6.82 -20.37
C TYR A 51 -2.50 6.08 -19.47
N ARG A 52 -1.74 5.14 -20.04
CA ARG A 52 -0.69 4.41 -19.34
C ARG A 52 0.66 5.00 -19.71
N GLN A 53 1.44 5.36 -18.69
CA GLN A 53 2.81 5.81 -18.88
C GLN A 53 3.72 4.63 -19.23
N GLN A 54 4.59 4.82 -20.22
CA GLN A 54 5.66 3.88 -20.52
C GLN A 54 6.75 3.94 -19.45
N GLN A 55 7.31 2.80 -19.07
CA GLN A 55 8.40 2.73 -18.08
C GLN A 55 9.62 3.53 -18.55
N ASN A 56 10.26 4.22 -17.60
CA ASN A 56 11.48 5.02 -17.81
C ASN A 56 11.34 6.11 -18.90
N SER A 57 10.11 6.55 -19.17
CA SER A 57 9.81 7.57 -20.16
C SER A 57 8.61 8.40 -19.71
N ASN A 58 8.43 9.58 -20.33
CA ASN A 58 7.28 10.45 -20.10
C ASN A 58 6.26 10.35 -21.25
N ILE A 59 6.24 9.20 -21.94
CA ILE A 59 5.29 8.91 -23.03
C ILE A 59 4.08 8.18 -22.45
N PHE A 60 2.89 8.57 -22.90
CA PHE A 60 1.61 8.06 -22.43
C PHE A 60 0.83 7.46 -23.60
N PHE A 61 0.38 6.22 -23.46
CA PHE A 61 -0.43 5.52 -24.45
C PHE A 61 -1.88 5.43 -24.00
N LEU A 62 -2.82 5.61 -24.94
CA LEU A 62 -4.23 5.40 -24.65
C LEU A 62 -4.45 3.91 -24.32
N ALA A 63 -5.07 3.66 -23.17
CA ALA A 63 -5.38 2.31 -22.71
C ALA A 63 -6.88 2.14 -22.51
N ASP A 64 -7.37 0.91 -22.66
CA ASP A 64 -8.76 0.62 -22.34
C ASP A 64 -8.99 0.69 -20.83
N ARG A 65 -10.09 1.31 -20.43
CA ARG A 65 -10.42 1.51 -19.02
C ARG A 65 -10.71 0.18 -18.32
N THR A 66 -11.41 -0.74 -18.99
CA THR A 66 -11.81 -2.00 -18.37
C THR A 66 -10.61 -2.93 -18.19
N GLU A 67 -9.75 -2.98 -19.20
CA GLU A 67 -8.45 -3.63 -19.13
C GLU A 67 -7.61 -3.07 -17.98
N MET A 68 -7.41 -1.75 -17.91
CA MET A 68 -6.63 -1.11 -16.85
C MET A 68 -7.18 -1.36 -15.44
N LEU A 69 -8.49 -1.37 -15.28
CA LEU A 69 -9.12 -1.70 -14.00
C LEU A 69 -8.90 -3.16 -13.62
N SER A 70 -8.95 -4.07 -14.59
CA SER A 70 -8.72 -5.51 -14.37
C SER A 70 -7.26 -5.81 -14.02
N GLU A 71 -6.31 -5.25 -14.76
CA GLU A 71 -4.87 -5.32 -14.45
C GLU A 71 -4.60 -4.78 -13.05
N SER A 72 -5.17 -3.62 -12.74
CA SER A 72 -4.95 -2.97 -11.44
C SER A 72 -5.45 -3.79 -10.25
N LYS A 73 -6.53 -4.57 -10.44
CA LYS A 73 -7.04 -5.51 -9.43
C LYS A 73 -6.14 -6.74 -9.30
N SER A 74 -5.68 -7.31 -10.42
CA SER A 74 -4.75 -8.45 -10.40
C SER A 74 -3.46 -8.11 -9.64
N ILE A 75 -2.86 -6.96 -9.96
CA ILE A 75 -1.64 -6.47 -9.30
C ILE A 75 -1.88 -6.29 -7.80
N LEU A 76 -3.03 -5.73 -7.41
CA LEU A 76 -3.36 -5.54 -6.00
C LEU A 76 -3.46 -6.89 -5.25
N ASP A 77 -4.05 -7.90 -5.87
CA ASP A 77 -4.20 -9.22 -5.27
C ASP A 77 -2.86 -9.97 -5.18
N GLU A 78 -2.00 -9.84 -6.20
CA GLU A 78 -0.63 -10.36 -6.19
C GLU A 78 0.22 -9.73 -5.08
N LEU A 79 0.20 -8.39 -4.96
CA LEU A 79 0.93 -7.67 -3.91
C LEU A 79 0.47 -8.06 -2.50
N LYS A 80 -0.85 -8.22 -2.29
CA LYS A 80 -1.40 -8.70 -1.01
C LYS A 80 -0.94 -10.11 -0.69
N LYS A 81 -0.90 -10.99 -1.69
CA LYS A 81 -0.44 -12.36 -1.53
C LYS A 81 1.04 -12.39 -1.12
N GLU A 82 1.88 -11.63 -1.81
CA GLU A 82 3.32 -11.51 -1.48
C GLU A 82 3.54 -10.98 -0.06
N TYR A 83 2.80 -9.93 0.33
CA TYR A 83 2.85 -9.39 1.69
C TYR A 83 2.49 -10.45 2.74
N GLN A 84 1.45 -11.26 2.49
CA GLN A 84 1.03 -12.33 3.39
C GLN A 84 2.07 -13.47 3.46
N GLU A 85 2.71 -13.81 2.35
CA GLU A 85 3.77 -14.81 2.28
C GLU A 85 5.00 -14.39 3.10
N ILE A 86 5.40 -13.13 3.02
CA ILE A 86 6.50 -12.57 3.83
C ILE A 86 6.14 -12.62 5.31
N GLU A 87 4.93 -12.21 5.68
CA GLU A 87 4.46 -12.27 7.07
C GLU A 87 4.48 -13.71 7.62
N ASN A 88 4.07 -14.69 6.82
CA ASN A 88 4.11 -16.10 7.18
C ASN A 88 5.55 -16.65 7.29
N LEU A 89 6.45 -16.17 6.43
CA LEU A 89 7.87 -16.54 6.46
C LEU A 89 8.57 -15.97 7.71
N GLU A 90 8.24 -14.74 8.11
CA GLU A 90 8.74 -14.14 9.36
C GLU A 90 8.28 -14.95 10.58
N LYS A 91 6.98 -15.30 10.64
CA LYS A 91 6.41 -16.13 11.72
C LYS A 91 7.04 -17.52 11.83
N THR A 92 7.43 -18.12 10.71
CA THR A 92 8.05 -19.47 10.69
C THR A 92 9.54 -19.43 11.09
N LYS A 93 10.26 -18.33 10.80
CA LYS A 93 11.65 -18.15 11.23
C LYS A 93 11.79 -17.93 12.75
N ILE A 94 10.78 -17.36 13.41
CA ILE A 94 10.78 -17.11 14.86
C ILE A 94 10.54 -18.40 15.68
N LYS A 95 10.09 -19.49 15.04
CA LYS A 95 9.78 -20.78 15.70
C LYS A 95 10.92 -21.81 15.69
N LYS A 96 12.10 -21.46 15.17
CA LYS A 96 13.32 -22.31 15.18
C LYS A 96 14.35 -21.70 16.11
#